data_AF-A0A7C0ZXS9-F1
#
_entry.id   AF-A0A7C0ZXS9-F1
#
_cell.length_a   1.000
_cell.length_b   1.000
_cell.length_c   1.000
_cell.angle_alpha   90.00
_cell.angle_beta   90.00
_cell.angle_gamma   90.00
#
_symmetry.space_group_name_H-M   'P 1'
#
loop_
_entity.id
_entity.type
_entity.pdbx_description
1 polymer ?
#
loop_
_entity_poly.entity_id
_entity_poly.type
_entity_poly.pdbx_seq_one_letter_code
_entity_poly.pdbx_strand_id
1 'polypeptide(L)' 'MIIGSNIGGGLTLYGSVPVLMAASLAEKEGHKISFGLYAKKVAPAVFLQLLVSDFYILLLEILGVL' A
#
# COMPACT_ATOMS: atom_id res chain seq x y z
N MET A 1 -11.50 -8.53 -6.26
CA MET A 1 -10.24 -9.24 -5.90
C MET A 1 -8.95 -8.62 -6.47
N ILE A 2 -8.97 -7.89 -7.60
CA ILE A 2 -7.75 -7.27 -8.19
C ILE A 2 -7.21 -6.10 -7.33
N ILE A 3 -8.09 -5.30 -6.72
CA ILE A 3 -7.70 -4.10 -5.96
C ILE A 3 -6.88 -4.45 -4.71
N GLY A 4 -7.28 -5.49 -3.96
CA GLY A 4 -6.56 -5.92 -2.76
C GLY A 4 -5.15 -6.45 -3.04
N SER A 5 -4.94 -7.12 -4.16
CA SER A 5 -3.64 -7.67 -4.54
C SER A 5 -2.63 -6.57 -4.95
N ASN A 6 -3.11 -5.54 -5.67
CA ASN A 6 -2.28 -4.39 -6.04
C ASN A 6 -1.89 -3.52 -4.83
N ILE A 7 -2.79 -3.43 -3.83
CA ILE A 7 -2.54 -2.69 -2.59
C ILE A 7 -1.61 -3.48 -1.65
N GLY A 8 -1.77 -4.80 -1.57
CA GLY A 8 -0.92 -5.69 -0.76
C GLY A 8 0.54 -5.70 -1.22
N GLY A 9 0.80 -5.61 -2.53
CA GLY A 9 2.15 -5.44 -3.08
C GLY A 9 2.84 -4.19 -2.52
N GLY A 10 2.22 -3.01 -2.63
CA GLY A 10 2.78 -1.73 -2.18
C GLY A 10 3.05 -1.59 -0.68
N LEU A 11 2.51 -2.51 0.13
CA LEU A 11 2.74 -2.61 1.58
C LEU A 11 4.16 -3.10 1.91
N THR A 12 4.80 -3.79 0.97
CA THR A 12 6.17 -4.29 1.10
C THR A 12 7.17 -3.43 0.34
N LEU A 13 8.38 -3.33 0.87
CA LEU A 13 9.48 -2.59 0.23
C LEU A 13 9.79 -3.10 -1.19
N TYR A 14 9.51 -4.38 -1.44
CA TYR A 14 9.71 -5.09 -2.71
C TYR A 14 8.47 -5.10 -3.61
N GLY A 15 7.40 -4.41 -3.20
CA GLY A 15 6.13 -4.38 -3.92
C GLY A 15 6.19 -3.76 -5.30
N SER A 16 7.13 -2.82 -5.51
CA SER A 16 7.35 -2.18 -6.79
C SER A 16 8.76 -1.60 -6.90
N VAL A 17 9.29 -1.55 -8.13
CA VAL A 17 10.60 -0.98 -8.47
C VAL A 17 10.79 0.46 -7.94
N PRO A 18 9.82 1.40 -8.07
CA PRO A 18 10.00 2.76 -7.57
C PRO A 18 10.12 2.85 -6.04
N VAL A 19 9.39 2.02 -5.28
CA VAL A 19 9.48 1.98 -3.81
C VAL A 19 10.86 1.49 -3.37
N LEU A 20 11.40 0.47 -4.04
CA LEU A 20 12.73 -0.05 -3.78
C LEU A 20 13.82 0.99 -4.12
N MET A 21 13.68 1.72 -5.22
CA MET A 21 14.60 2.83 -5.56
C MET A 21 14.57 3.94 -4.51
N ALA A 22 13.38 4.35 -4.05
CA ALA A 22 13.24 5.38 -3.02
C ALA A 22 13.89 4.93 -1.70
N ALA A 23 13.73 3.66 -1.32
CA ALA A 23 14.38 3.10 -0.15
C ALA A 23 15.92 3.06 -0.30
N SER A 24 16.42 2.64 -1.46
CA SER A 24 17.86 2.61 -1.77
C SER A 24 18.48 4.01 -1.79
N LEU A 25 17.72 5.02 -2.24
CA LEU A 25 18.15 6.41 -2.22
C LEU A 25 18.20 6.97 -0.80
N ALA A 26 17.20 6.67 0.04
CA ALA A 26 17.20 7.06 1.43
C ALA A 26 18.33 6.39 2.23
N GLU A 27 18.66 5.12 1.94
CA GLU A 27 19.83 4.45 2.51
C GLU A 27 21.14 5.13 2.10
N LYS A 28 21.26 5.59 0.85
CA LYS A 28 22.41 6.37 0.37
C LYS A 28 22.56 7.72 1.08
N GLU A 29 21.45 8.35 1.48
CA GLU A 29 21.43 9.59 2.26
C GLU A 29 21.72 9.36 3.76
N GLY A 30 21.94 8.12 4.20
CA GLY A 30 22.24 7.76 5.59
C GLY A 30 21.02 7.39 6.42
N HIS A 31 19.82 7.39 5.83
CA HIS A 31 18.59 6.95 6.48
C HIS A 31 18.36 5.44 6.23
N LYS A 32 18.72 4.60 7.20
CA LYS A 32 18.47 3.15 7.12
C LYS A 32 16.97 2.86 7.16
N ILE A 33 16.37 2.52 6.03
CA ILE A 33 14.98 2.09 5.93
C ILE A 33 14.95 0.55 6.00
N SER A 34 14.66 0.01 7.18
CA SER A 34 14.42 -1.43 7.32
C SER A 34 13.01 -1.81 6.85
N PHE A 35 12.88 -2.98 6.21
CA PHE A 35 11.61 -3.53 5.73
C PHE A 35 10.49 -3.47 6.77
N GLY A 36 10.77 -3.84 8.01
CA GLY A 36 9.78 -3.83 9.09
C GLY A 36 9.34 -2.43 9.50
N LEU A 37 10.23 -1.43 9.43
CA LEU A 37 9.90 -0.04 9.75
C LEU A 37 9.01 0.57 8.68
N TYR A 38 9.32 0.30 7.41
CA TYR A 38 8.50 0.73 6.28
C TYR A 38 7.12 0.10 6.29
N ALA A 39 7.05 -1.23 6.45
CA ALA A 39 5.79 -1.96 6.51
C ALA A 39 4.92 -1.44 7.66
N LYS A 40 5.48 -1.18 8.84
CA LYS A 40 4.71 -0.65 9.99
C LYS A 40 4.21 0.77 9.78
N LYS A 41 4.93 1.59 9.02
CA LYS A 41 4.56 2.99 8.72
C LYS A 41 3.53 3.09 7.60
N VAL A 42 3.59 2.19 6.63
CA VAL A 42 2.68 2.14 5.46
C VAL A 42 1.42 1.30 5.73
N ALA A 43 1.50 0.31 6.63
CA ALA A 43 0.35 -0.50 7.05
C ALA A 43 -0.91 0.29 7.42
N PRO A 44 -0.87 1.35 8.27
CA PRO A 44 -2.07 2.10 8.60
C PRO A 44 -2.67 2.84 7.39
N ALA A 45 -1.82 3.35 6.48
CA ALA A 45 -2.29 4.00 5.26
C ALA A 45 -2.97 3.01 4.30
N VAL A 46 -2.37 1.82 4.15
CA VAL A 46 -2.94 0.75 3.32
C VAL A 46 -4.24 0.22 3.91
N PHE A 47 -4.33 0.11 5.24
CA PHE A 47 -5.55 -0.33 5.92
C PHE A 47 -6.71 0.66 5.70
N LEU A 48 -6.44 1.97 5.81
CA LEU A 48 -7.41 3.01 5.48
C LEU A 48 -7.86 2.93 4.01
N GLN A 49 -6.94 2.68 3.10
CA GLN A 49 -7.25 2.62 1.67
C GLN A 49 -8.04 1.37 1.28
N LEU A 50 -7.78 0.24 1.93
CA LEU A 50 -8.61 -0.96 1.85
C LEU A 50 -10.02 -0.68 2.36
N LEU A 51 -10.15 -0.05 3.53
CA LEU A 51 -11.44 0.34 4.10
C LEU A 51 -12.25 1.23 3.14
N VAL A 52 -11.61 2.24 2.55
CA VAL A 52 -12.26 3.13 1.58
C VAL A 52 -12.67 2.38 0.31
N SER A 53 -11.82 1.46 -0.17
CA SER A 53 -12.13 0.66 -1.36
C SER A 53 -13.30 -0.30 -1.12
N ASP A 54 -13.32 -0.97 0.04
CA ASP A 54 -14.43 -1.83 0.45
C ASP A 54 -15.73 -1.02 0.56
N PHE A 55 -15.67 0.16 1.19
CA PHE A 55 -16.84 1.04 1.33
C PHE A 55 -17.34 1.54 -0.03
N TYR A 56 -16.44 1.84 -0.96
CA TYR A 56 -16.78 2.27 -2.30
C TYR A 56 -17.49 1.17 -3.08
N ILE A 57 -16.99 -0.07 -3.00
CA ILE A 57 -17.62 -1.23 -3.66
C ILE A 57 -19.00 -1.50 -3.04
N LEU A 58 -19.10 -1.51 -1.70
CA LEU A 58 -20.37 -1.68 -0.98
C LEU A 58 -21.40 -0.61 -1.37
N LEU A 59 -20.97 0.65 -1.47
CA LEU A 59 -21.84 1.75 -1.89
C LEU A 59 -22.33 1.54 -3.34
N LEU A 60 -21.45 1.10 -4.23
CA LEU A 60 -21.78 0.83 -5.63
C LEU A 60 -22.77 -0.33 -5.78
N GLU A 61 -22.60 -1.38 -4.96
CA GLU A 61 -23.47 -2.55 -4.91
C GLU A 61 -24.86 -2.18 -4.39
N ILE A 62 -24.94 -1.34 -3.34
CA ILE A 62 -26.21 -0.83 -2.81
C ILE A 62 -26.94 0.08 -3.82
N LEU A 63 -26.20 0.83 -4.63
CA LEU A 63 -26.75 1.69 -5.69
C LEU A 63 -27.21 0.90 -6.93
N GLY A 64 -26.99 -0.42 -6.98
CA GLY A 64 -27.46 -1.30 -8.06
C GLY A 64 -26.82 -1.03 -9.42
N VAL A 65 -25.64 -0.41 -9.43
CA VAL A 65 -24.88 -0.09 -10.66
C VAL A 65 -23.95 -1.26 -11.07
N LEU A 66 -23.74 -2.22 -10.16
CA LEU A 66 -22.99 -3.46 -10.36
C LEU A 66 -23.92 -4.67 -10.16
#